data_AF-A0A7V0I8J7-F1
#
_entry.id   AF-A0A7V0I8J7-F1
#
_cell.length_a   1.000
_cell.length_b   1.000
_cell.length_c   1.000
_cell.angle_alpha   90.00
_cell.angle_beta   90.00
_cell.angle_gamma   90.00
#
_symmetry.space_group_name_H-M   'P 1'
#
loop_
_entity.id
_entity.type
_entity.pdbx_description
1 polymer ?
#
loop_
_entity_poly.entity_id
_entity_poly.type
_entity_poly.pdbx_seq_one_letter_code
_entity_poly.pdbx_strand_id
1 'polypeptide(L)'
;MEDKAFLRAALALLSLYAVIGTAAKIVEVRWEADIGVIHIILDSWPGVWDGWRFFLNGVEIPMEGGWGRPVIRPDAPLSQPPTGLFVGTLPWLSGLERVDFPCCGTIQLYIPGEGFTNEFYYNLADLGCRTASTVECPREWMVHEGELVIGEGEIHVIEGGKFFQKGNVYVREGATLVIRDTEFMMGRGEVPTVHVYFFVEPGARLIIENSRIYPPPPSLTEPGLICVMNQGEARMVNSETQIHYFDMSEGARFEMVGSTMVNPIGGLLQVTGGETHVVDSTIGALGLRVPAGGHLFAEGLHSGVYFESWDVHRLIPEADYELVLERTTLLKDELKGEYRHGPYERGWIFFLDPDSHVRLVDCELRKVFLEIRNETVEFHDLRVGAPSSLQYRDIVLEDVVVMGQWPFEIHNARVAIYDSDYLFLQPSGYSTVRLVRSHMVEFIPRNFFGTMIFEDASWTEAGEIIGGVPYHSEANRFTMRGSLRIEGLRENLQWKDAWVTREFELFVRDREGRPVVGAEVRVGGWVYRTDKRGRAVFRMTFDEENYNRPTRVEIRFHGGTIAEVDVDFFTSSPIEVRAR
;
A
#
# COMPACT_ATOMS: atom_id res chain seq x y z
N MET A 1 -44.15 45.85 17.47
CA MET A 1 -43.45 46.20 16.22
C MET A 1 -42.01 46.52 16.57
N GLU A 2 -41.26 45.50 16.98
CA GLU A 2 -39.86 45.59 17.36
C GLU A 2 -39.22 44.28 16.89
N ASP A 3 -38.79 44.22 15.62
CA ASP A 3 -37.98 43.08 15.17
C ASP A 3 -37.26 43.29 13.83
N LYS A 4 -36.86 44.53 13.52
CA LYS A 4 -36.09 44.81 12.28
C LYS A 4 -34.81 45.61 12.49
N ALA A 5 -34.54 46.07 13.71
CA ALA A 5 -33.30 46.78 14.05
C ALA A 5 -32.20 45.83 14.57
N PHE A 6 -32.56 44.78 15.32
CA PHE A 6 -31.58 43.82 15.86
C PHE A 6 -30.99 42.92 14.77
N LEU A 7 -31.79 42.54 13.77
CA LEU A 7 -31.36 41.70 12.66
C LEU A 7 -30.38 42.39 11.70
N ARG A 8 -30.36 43.73 11.64
CA ARG A 8 -29.42 44.49 10.81
C ARG A 8 -28.08 44.76 11.49
N ALA A 9 -28.05 44.81 12.83
CA ALA A 9 -26.80 44.88 13.59
C ALA A 9 -26.09 43.52 13.65
N ALA A 10 -26.85 42.41 13.73
CA ALA A 10 -26.28 41.06 13.69
C ALA A 10 -25.72 40.69 12.30
N LEU A 11 -26.35 41.12 11.20
CA LEU A 11 -25.81 40.89 9.84
C LEU A 11 -24.56 41.73 9.51
N ALA A 12 -24.36 42.87 10.19
CA ALA A 12 -23.17 43.70 10.04
C ALA A 12 -21.99 43.24 10.92
N LEU A 13 -22.23 42.42 11.95
CA LEU A 13 -21.18 41.75 12.73
C LEU A 13 -20.83 40.34 12.22
N LEU A 14 -21.68 39.71 11.40
CA LEU A 14 -21.41 38.44 10.73
C LEU A 14 -20.66 38.56 9.38
N SER A 15 -20.36 39.79 8.95
CA SER A 15 -19.50 40.07 7.78
C SER A 15 -18.08 40.49 8.17
N LEU A 16 -17.70 40.31 9.45
CA LEU A 16 -16.34 40.53 9.95
C LEU A 16 -15.77 39.31 10.70
N TYR A 17 -16.18 38.10 10.32
CA TYR A 17 -15.26 36.97 10.40
C TYR A 17 -14.54 36.91 9.06
N ALA A 18 -13.51 37.74 8.91
CA ALA A 18 -12.38 37.31 8.11
C ALA A 18 -11.99 35.96 8.73
N VAL A 19 -12.21 34.88 7.99
CA VAL A 19 -11.47 33.65 8.20
C VAL A 19 -10.02 34.11 8.16
N ILE A 20 -9.39 34.27 9.32
CA ILE A 20 -7.94 34.31 9.39
C ILE A 20 -7.57 32.86 9.10
N GLY A 21 -7.62 32.51 7.80
CA GLY A 21 -6.99 31.31 7.31
C GLY A 21 -5.54 31.48 7.69
N THR A 22 -5.00 30.50 8.41
CA THR A 22 -3.55 30.38 8.52
C THR A 22 -3.03 30.31 7.10
N ALA A 23 -2.08 31.18 6.73
CA ALA A 23 -1.48 31.17 5.41
C ALA A 23 -1.04 29.74 5.06
N ALA A 24 -1.30 29.32 3.82
CA ALA A 24 -0.88 28.02 3.33
C ALA A 24 0.61 27.79 3.66
N LYS A 25 0.97 26.55 4.00
CA LYS A 25 2.34 26.18 4.34
C LYS A 25 2.92 25.31 3.26
N ILE A 26 4.20 25.54 2.94
CA ILE A 26 5.00 24.57 2.20
C ILE A 26 5.24 23.40 3.15
N VAL A 27 4.71 22.25 2.79
CA VAL A 27 4.90 21.01 3.54
C VAL A 27 6.02 20.16 2.96
N GLU A 28 6.36 20.36 1.69
CA GLU A 28 7.38 19.57 1.01
C GLU A 28 7.95 20.27 -0.23
N VAL A 29 9.23 19.98 -0.53
CA VAL A 29 9.91 20.34 -1.77
C VAL A 29 10.70 19.12 -2.24
N ARG A 30 10.52 18.68 -3.49
CA ARG A 30 11.07 17.41 -4.01
C ARG A 30 11.59 17.50 -5.43
N TRP A 31 12.36 16.51 -5.84
CA TRP A 31 12.85 16.33 -7.21
C TRP A 31 12.04 15.25 -7.92
N GLU A 32 11.39 15.61 -9.03
CA GLU A 32 10.64 14.69 -9.88
C GLU A 32 11.56 14.17 -10.98
N ALA A 33 12.18 13.01 -10.76
CA ALA A 33 13.22 12.49 -11.65
C ALA A 33 12.74 12.23 -13.09
N ASP A 34 11.49 11.78 -13.26
CA ASP A 34 10.93 11.41 -14.58
C ASP A 34 10.79 12.59 -15.54
N ILE A 35 10.57 13.78 -14.99
CA ILE A 35 10.36 15.02 -15.76
C ILE A 35 11.44 16.09 -15.47
N GLY A 36 12.34 15.81 -14.54
CA GLY A 36 13.48 16.65 -14.18
C GLY A 36 13.12 17.97 -13.50
N VAL A 37 12.01 18.06 -12.76
CA VAL A 37 11.53 19.32 -12.17
C VAL A 37 11.59 19.30 -10.64
N ILE A 38 11.51 20.48 -10.01
CA ILE A 38 11.27 20.57 -8.56
C ILE A 38 9.76 20.74 -8.34
N HIS A 39 9.18 19.98 -7.42
CA HIS A 39 7.77 20.07 -7.03
C HIS A 39 7.66 20.55 -5.58
N ILE A 40 6.83 21.57 -5.35
CA ILE A 40 6.61 22.23 -4.07
C ILE A 40 5.16 21.96 -3.67
N ILE A 41 4.94 21.30 -2.54
CA ILE A 41 3.60 20.90 -2.10
C ILE A 41 3.14 21.79 -0.95
N LEU A 42 1.87 22.18 -0.99
CA LEU A 42 1.23 23.01 0.03
C LEU A 42 0.26 22.17 0.88
N ASP A 43 0.10 22.52 2.15
CA ASP A 43 -0.92 21.89 3.02
C ASP A 43 -2.36 22.15 2.53
N SER A 44 -2.55 23.24 1.79
CA SER A 44 -3.83 23.67 1.24
C SER A 44 -3.61 24.59 0.03
N TRP A 45 -4.47 24.46 -0.99
CA TRP A 45 -4.44 25.35 -2.14
C TRP A 45 -5.34 26.58 -1.89
N PRO A 46 -4.80 27.81 -1.96
CA PRO A 46 -5.54 29.03 -1.56
C PRO A 46 -6.54 29.52 -2.62
N GLY A 47 -6.72 28.79 -3.73
CA GLY A 47 -7.74 29.07 -4.75
C GLY A 47 -7.49 30.31 -5.63
N VAL A 48 -6.36 31.00 -5.43
CA VAL A 48 -5.90 32.14 -6.23
C VAL A 48 -4.52 31.84 -6.83
N TRP A 49 -4.24 32.29 -8.05
CA TRP A 49 -2.94 32.11 -8.71
C TRP A 49 -2.31 33.45 -9.14
N ASP A 50 -3.13 34.40 -9.56
CA ASP A 50 -2.64 35.70 -10.00
C ASP A 50 -1.98 36.47 -8.86
N GLY A 51 -0.78 37.01 -9.12
CA GLY A 51 -0.06 37.89 -8.20
C GLY A 51 0.81 37.18 -7.16
N TRP A 52 0.97 35.86 -7.25
CA TRP A 52 1.95 35.14 -6.43
C TRP A 52 3.37 35.65 -6.70
N ARG A 53 4.23 35.55 -5.68
CA ARG A 53 5.65 35.88 -5.80
C ARG A 53 6.47 34.76 -5.19
N PHE A 54 7.58 34.43 -5.85
CA PHE A 54 8.46 33.34 -5.47
C PHE A 54 9.78 33.88 -4.95
N PHE A 55 10.21 33.42 -3.78
CA PHE A 55 11.46 33.79 -3.17
C PHE A 55 12.35 32.55 -3.03
N LEU A 56 13.57 32.66 -3.57
CA LEU A 56 14.63 31.68 -3.41
C LEU A 56 15.76 32.31 -2.61
N ASN A 57 16.09 31.72 -1.45
CA ASN A 57 17.07 32.25 -0.52
C ASN A 57 16.80 33.72 -0.14
N GLY A 58 15.52 34.06 0.05
CA GLY A 58 15.05 35.42 0.35
C GLY A 58 15.07 36.39 -0.84
N VAL A 59 15.50 35.96 -2.03
CA VAL A 59 15.53 36.77 -3.25
C VAL A 59 14.34 36.44 -4.13
N GLU A 60 13.55 37.45 -4.47
CA GLU A 60 12.44 37.27 -5.40
C GLU A 60 12.95 36.92 -6.80
N ILE A 61 12.44 35.84 -7.38
CA ILE A 61 12.66 35.47 -8.77
C ILE A 61 11.34 35.49 -9.56
N PRO A 62 11.38 35.82 -10.86
CA PRO A 62 10.16 35.83 -11.67
C PRO A 62 9.54 34.43 -11.76
N MET A 63 8.22 34.34 -11.55
CA MET A 63 7.49 33.08 -11.73
C MET A 63 7.42 32.64 -13.20
N GLU A 64 7.51 33.59 -14.13
CA GLU A 64 7.57 33.32 -15.58
C GLU A 64 8.89 33.83 -16.16
N GLY A 65 9.97 33.06 -15.98
CA GLY A 65 11.31 33.48 -16.41
C GLY A 65 11.53 33.55 -17.93
N GLY A 66 10.69 32.93 -18.75
CA GLY A 66 10.88 32.80 -20.20
C GLY A 66 11.81 31.65 -20.60
N TRP A 67 12.26 31.62 -21.86
CA TRP A 67 13.09 30.53 -22.39
C TRP A 67 14.42 30.39 -21.64
N GLY A 68 14.73 29.18 -21.17
CA GLY A 68 15.98 28.86 -20.48
C GLY A 68 16.10 29.38 -19.04
N ARG A 69 15.00 29.89 -18.46
CA ARG A 69 14.91 30.31 -17.06
C ARG A 69 13.91 29.44 -16.30
N PRO A 70 13.99 29.38 -14.95
CA PRO A 70 13.00 28.67 -14.17
C PRO A 70 11.62 29.27 -14.37
N VAL A 71 10.63 28.40 -14.39
CA VAL A 71 9.22 28.72 -14.56
C VAL A 71 8.45 28.00 -13.45
N ILE A 72 7.70 28.75 -12.66
CA ILE A 72 6.95 28.27 -11.50
C ILE A 72 5.46 28.30 -11.81
N ARG A 73 4.77 27.16 -11.69
CA ARG A 73 3.35 27.00 -12.09
C ARG A 73 2.62 25.99 -11.22
N PRO A 74 1.28 26.01 -11.17
CA PRO A 74 0.51 24.95 -10.53
C PRO A 74 0.84 23.57 -11.09
N ASP A 75 0.81 22.56 -10.23
CA ASP A 75 1.14 21.15 -10.53
C ASP A 75 0.03 20.38 -11.28
N ALA A 76 -1.16 20.97 -11.39
CA ALA A 76 -2.33 20.36 -12.01
C ALA A 76 -2.77 21.05 -13.31
N PRO A 77 -3.41 20.32 -14.25
CA PRO A 77 -4.13 20.94 -15.36
C PRO A 77 -5.32 21.75 -14.85
N LEU A 78 -5.81 22.70 -15.66
CA LEU A 78 -6.96 23.58 -15.31
C LEU A 78 -8.24 22.82 -14.91
N SER A 79 -8.36 21.54 -15.25
CA SER A 79 -9.49 20.68 -14.92
C SER A 79 -9.43 20.07 -13.51
N GLN A 80 -8.31 20.23 -12.79
CA GLN A 80 -8.09 19.67 -11.45
C GLN A 80 -7.55 20.74 -10.49
N PRO A 81 -7.95 20.72 -9.21
CA PRO A 81 -7.36 21.60 -8.23
C PRO A 81 -5.88 21.24 -8.03
N PRO A 82 -4.96 22.23 -8.09
CA PRO A 82 -3.55 21.99 -7.78
C PRO A 82 -3.34 21.62 -6.31
N THR A 83 -2.30 20.85 -6.04
CA THR A 83 -1.81 20.58 -4.68
C THR A 83 -0.52 21.34 -4.37
N GLY A 84 0.09 21.93 -5.39
CA GLY A 84 1.39 22.54 -5.29
C GLY A 84 1.83 23.30 -6.54
N LEU A 85 3.13 23.48 -6.66
CA LEU A 85 3.79 24.17 -7.76
C LEU A 85 4.94 23.33 -8.33
N PHE A 86 5.05 23.26 -9.65
CA PHE A 86 6.28 22.83 -10.31
C PHE A 86 7.20 24.00 -10.63
N VAL A 87 8.51 23.78 -10.47
CA VAL A 87 9.60 24.61 -10.96
C VAL A 87 10.29 23.84 -12.10
N GLY A 88 10.08 24.28 -13.33
CA GLY A 88 10.67 23.66 -14.54
C GLY A 88 10.98 24.71 -15.60
N THR A 89 10.78 24.36 -16.88
CA THR A 89 11.00 25.29 -18.02
C THR A 89 9.80 25.37 -18.97
N LEU A 90 9.96 26.12 -20.07
CA LEU A 90 9.01 26.30 -21.19
C LEU A 90 9.54 25.58 -22.45
N PRO A 91 8.70 25.19 -23.45
CA PRO A 91 7.26 25.48 -23.61
C PRO A 91 6.31 24.47 -22.93
N TRP A 92 6.84 23.34 -22.49
CA TRP A 92 6.21 22.36 -21.61
C TRP A 92 7.05 22.31 -20.33
N LEU A 93 6.56 21.74 -19.22
CA LEU A 93 7.39 21.42 -18.06
C LEU A 93 8.50 20.44 -18.47
N SER A 94 9.59 20.97 -19.04
CA SER A 94 10.83 20.27 -19.28
C SER A 94 11.77 20.49 -18.11
N GLY A 95 12.69 19.54 -17.93
CA GLY A 95 13.54 19.50 -16.75
C GLY A 95 14.49 20.68 -16.58
N LEU A 96 14.98 20.82 -15.35
CA LEU A 96 15.88 21.86 -14.87
C LEU A 96 17.35 21.56 -15.17
N GLU A 97 17.69 20.47 -15.87
CA GLU A 97 19.07 20.00 -16.06
C GLU A 97 19.97 21.04 -16.74
N ARG A 98 19.38 21.97 -17.48
CA ARG A 98 20.06 23.06 -18.18
C ARG A 98 19.75 24.45 -17.62
N VAL A 99 19.13 24.52 -16.45
CA VAL A 99 18.70 25.76 -15.82
C VAL A 99 19.48 26.03 -14.56
N ASP A 100 19.88 27.30 -14.38
CA ASP A 100 20.50 27.78 -13.16
C ASP A 100 19.44 27.92 -12.05
N PHE A 101 19.11 26.79 -11.42
CA PHE A 101 18.28 26.70 -10.23
C PHE A 101 18.93 25.74 -9.23
N PRO A 102 19.29 26.16 -8.01
CA PRO A 102 20.05 25.33 -7.09
C PRO A 102 19.22 24.15 -6.56
N CYS A 103 19.89 23.01 -6.33
CA CYS A 103 19.28 21.82 -5.73
C CYS A 103 19.07 21.94 -4.22
N CYS A 104 19.44 23.06 -3.62
CA CYS A 104 19.28 23.35 -2.20
C CYS A 104 19.07 24.84 -1.98
N GLY A 105 18.48 25.19 -0.85
CA GLY A 105 18.24 26.57 -0.46
C GLY A 105 17.00 26.68 0.41
N THR A 106 16.41 27.87 0.43
CA THR A 106 15.16 28.15 1.13
C THR A 106 14.15 28.69 0.15
N ILE A 107 12.96 28.08 0.10
CA ILE A 107 11.84 28.55 -0.71
C ILE A 107 10.83 29.23 0.21
N GLN A 108 10.29 30.35 -0.26
CA GLN A 108 9.15 31.01 0.36
C GLN A 108 8.24 31.60 -0.73
N LEU A 109 6.93 31.55 -0.52
CA LEU A 109 5.95 32.08 -1.45
C LEU A 109 5.20 33.22 -0.76
N TYR A 110 4.89 34.27 -1.52
CA TYR A 110 3.91 35.27 -1.12
C TYR A 110 2.62 35.02 -1.89
N ILE A 111 1.54 34.76 -1.15
CA ILE A 111 0.21 34.47 -1.67
C ILE A 111 -0.69 35.69 -1.41
N PRO A 112 -1.25 36.33 -2.46
CA PRO A 112 -2.15 37.46 -2.28
C PRO A 112 -3.35 37.11 -1.40
N GLY A 113 -3.56 37.91 -0.35
CA GLY A 113 -4.65 37.70 0.61
C GLY A 113 -4.30 36.82 1.80
N GLU A 114 -3.28 35.96 1.70
CA GLU A 114 -2.82 35.10 2.80
C GLU A 114 -1.49 35.52 3.41
N GLY A 115 -0.62 36.17 2.62
CA GLY A 115 0.71 36.59 3.06
C GLY A 115 1.79 35.59 2.70
N PHE A 116 2.85 35.51 3.52
CA PHE A 116 3.96 34.58 3.27
C PHE A 116 3.66 33.19 3.81
N THR A 117 4.09 32.17 3.05
CA THR A 117 4.24 30.81 3.58
C THR A 117 5.36 30.76 4.63
N ASN A 118 5.52 29.62 5.29
CA ASN A 118 6.78 29.33 5.99
C ASN A 118 7.96 29.37 5.01
N GLU A 119 9.13 29.78 5.52
CA GLU A 119 10.40 29.48 4.87
C GLU A 119 10.65 27.97 4.95
N PHE A 120 10.91 27.36 3.80
CA PHE A 120 11.15 25.92 3.70
C PHE A 120 12.57 25.66 3.20
N TYR A 121 13.42 25.13 4.07
CA TYR A 121 14.75 24.66 3.68
C TYR A 121 14.63 23.33 2.91
N TYR A 122 15.24 23.28 1.72
CA TYR A 122 15.30 22.07 0.91
C TYR A 122 16.75 21.75 0.54
N ASN A 123 17.04 20.46 0.45
CA ASN A 123 18.31 19.95 -0.06
C ASN A 123 18.08 18.62 -0.79
N LEU A 124 18.14 18.68 -2.12
CA LEU A 124 17.84 17.57 -3.02
C LEU A 124 19.11 17.00 -3.67
N ALA A 125 20.30 17.41 -3.20
CA ALA A 125 21.57 17.05 -3.82
C ALA A 125 21.83 15.54 -3.82
N ASP A 126 21.49 14.84 -2.74
CA ASP A 126 21.60 13.39 -2.62
C ASP A 126 20.38 12.65 -3.17
N LEU A 127 19.35 13.39 -3.56
CA LEU A 127 18.06 12.89 -4.02
C LEU A 127 17.95 12.87 -5.55
N GLY A 128 19.10 12.88 -6.24
CA GLY A 128 19.18 12.81 -7.69
C GLY A 128 18.91 14.12 -8.43
N CYS A 129 18.73 15.25 -7.73
CA CYS A 129 18.56 16.55 -8.37
C CYS A 129 19.73 16.90 -9.28
N ARG A 130 19.41 17.31 -10.50
CA ARG A 130 20.39 17.71 -11.53
C ARG A 130 19.93 19.01 -12.18
N THR A 131 20.70 20.07 -12.00
CA THR A 131 20.47 21.36 -12.64
C THR A 131 21.78 21.94 -13.18
N ALA A 132 21.71 23.05 -13.93
CA ALA A 132 22.90 23.76 -14.38
C ALA A 132 23.44 24.77 -13.34
N SER A 133 22.85 24.80 -12.14
CA SER A 133 23.31 25.70 -11.08
C SER A 133 24.71 25.35 -10.61
N THR A 134 25.54 26.37 -10.41
CA THR A 134 26.89 26.22 -9.85
C THR A 134 26.90 26.22 -8.31
N VAL A 135 25.76 26.41 -7.66
CA VAL A 135 25.63 26.33 -6.20
C VAL A 135 25.97 24.92 -5.73
N GLU A 136 27.03 24.80 -4.92
CA GLU A 136 27.38 23.55 -4.25
C GLU A 136 26.44 23.33 -3.07
N CYS A 137 25.67 22.25 -3.16
CA CYS A 137 24.76 21.84 -2.10
C CYS A 137 25.44 20.82 -1.18
N PRO A 138 25.27 20.94 0.14
CA PRO A 138 25.83 19.96 1.06
C PRO A 138 25.23 18.60 0.78
N ARG A 139 26.08 17.56 0.79
CA ARG A 139 25.61 16.17 0.76
C ARG A 139 25.50 15.69 2.19
N GLU A 140 24.27 15.47 2.63
CA GLU A 140 23.91 15.12 4.00
C GLU A 140 23.61 13.63 4.15
N TRP A 141 23.20 12.97 3.06
CA TRP A 141 22.83 11.56 3.03
C TRP A 141 23.97 10.71 2.48
N MET A 142 24.31 9.65 3.21
CA MET A 142 25.00 8.50 2.63
C MET A 142 23.97 7.63 1.91
N VAL A 143 24.03 7.59 0.57
CA VAL A 143 23.08 6.83 -0.25
C VAL A 143 23.70 5.50 -0.66
N HIS A 144 23.02 4.40 -0.32
CA HIS A 144 23.35 3.06 -0.82
C HIS A 144 22.27 2.59 -1.79
N GLU A 145 22.68 2.31 -3.03
CA GLU A 145 21.78 1.84 -4.08
C GLU A 145 21.87 0.33 -4.25
N GLY A 146 20.71 -0.33 -4.30
CA GLY A 146 20.60 -1.78 -4.34
C GLY A 146 20.63 -2.40 -2.95
N GLU A 147 20.65 -3.72 -2.92
CA GLU A 147 20.60 -4.49 -1.67
C GLU A 147 21.84 -4.21 -0.80
N LEU A 148 21.62 -3.96 0.50
CA LEU A 148 22.70 -3.89 1.49
C LEU A 148 22.87 -5.27 2.13
N VAL A 149 24.03 -5.89 1.96
CA VAL A 149 24.31 -7.23 2.50
C VAL A 149 25.42 -7.12 3.51
N ILE A 150 25.12 -7.42 4.77
CA ILE A 150 26.11 -7.59 5.83
C ILE A 150 26.51 -9.06 5.84
N GLY A 151 27.77 -9.33 5.48
CA GLY A 151 28.25 -10.69 5.25
C GLY A 151 28.32 -11.52 6.53
N GLU A 152 28.42 -12.85 6.38
CA GLU A 152 28.51 -13.78 7.50
C GLU A 152 29.63 -13.37 8.49
N GLY A 153 29.28 -13.26 9.78
CA GLY A 153 30.21 -12.86 10.83
C GLY A 153 30.69 -11.40 10.78
N GLU A 154 30.22 -10.59 9.83
CA GLU A 154 30.59 -9.18 9.71
C GLU A 154 29.85 -8.34 10.76
N ILE A 155 30.51 -7.29 11.25
CA ILE A 155 29.85 -6.24 12.04
C ILE A 155 29.88 -4.96 11.21
N HIS A 156 28.70 -4.47 10.84
CA HIS A 156 28.52 -3.21 10.13
C HIS A 156 27.83 -2.19 11.03
N VAL A 157 28.37 -0.98 11.08
CA VAL A 157 27.88 0.09 11.93
C VAL A 157 27.57 1.32 11.08
N ILE A 158 26.31 1.73 11.09
CA ILE A 158 25.81 2.99 10.54
C ILE A 158 25.55 3.90 11.74
N GLU A 159 26.39 4.91 11.93
CA GLU A 159 26.39 5.75 13.12
C GLU A 159 26.55 7.23 12.80
N GLY A 160 25.75 8.07 13.44
CA GLY A 160 25.94 9.53 13.47
C GLY A 160 25.80 10.20 12.11
N GLY A 161 24.58 10.23 11.55
CA GLY A 161 24.32 10.92 10.28
C GLY A 161 22.97 10.57 9.66
N LYS A 162 22.83 10.86 8.36
CA LYS A 162 21.67 10.45 7.54
C LYS A 162 22.08 9.37 6.54
N PHE A 163 21.33 8.28 6.49
CA PHE A 163 21.61 7.14 5.61
C PHE A 163 20.36 6.79 4.80
N PHE A 164 20.46 6.72 3.48
CA PHE A 164 19.36 6.35 2.60
C PHE A 164 19.66 5.03 1.90
N GLN A 165 18.95 4.00 2.32
CA GLN A 165 18.99 2.67 1.73
C GLN A 165 17.93 2.53 0.64
N LYS A 166 18.31 2.19 -0.61
CA LYS A 166 17.37 1.88 -1.70
C LYS A 166 17.41 0.39 -2.03
N GLY A 167 16.48 -0.39 -1.48
CA GLY A 167 16.45 -1.85 -1.60
C GLY A 167 16.50 -2.54 -0.23
N ASN A 168 16.44 -3.87 -0.21
CA ASN A 168 16.39 -4.60 1.05
C ASN A 168 17.76 -4.61 1.75
N VAL A 169 17.71 -4.95 3.03
CA VAL A 169 18.88 -5.16 3.89
C VAL A 169 18.90 -6.62 4.30
N TYR A 170 20.03 -7.29 4.11
CA TYR A 170 20.26 -8.66 4.55
C TYR A 170 21.34 -8.67 5.61
N VAL A 171 21.00 -9.14 6.81
CA VAL A 171 21.95 -9.39 7.90
C VAL A 171 22.12 -10.91 7.99
N ARG A 172 23.24 -11.41 7.44
CA ARG A 172 23.48 -12.85 7.28
C ARG A 172 23.81 -13.53 8.61
N GLU A 173 23.78 -14.86 8.64
CA GLU A 173 24.14 -15.66 9.81
C GLU A 173 25.42 -15.16 10.51
N GLY A 174 25.32 -14.97 11.83
CA GLY A 174 26.42 -14.48 12.68
C GLY A 174 26.81 -13.01 12.47
N ALA A 175 26.22 -12.32 11.50
CA ALA A 175 26.48 -10.92 11.23
C ALA A 175 25.76 -10.00 12.21
N THR A 176 26.22 -8.75 12.34
CA THR A 176 25.57 -7.72 13.16
C THR A 176 25.48 -6.42 12.37
N LEU A 177 24.27 -5.90 12.21
CA LEU A 177 24.02 -4.53 11.75
C LEU A 177 23.65 -3.66 12.95
N VAL A 178 24.37 -2.57 13.14
CA VAL A 178 24.08 -1.53 14.15
C VAL A 178 23.70 -0.24 13.44
N ILE A 179 22.51 0.29 13.73
CA ILE A 179 22.04 1.61 13.32
C ILE A 179 21.92 2.45 14.58
N ARG A 180 22.84 3.40 14.79
CA ARG A 180 22.91 4.21 16.01
C ARG A 180 22.92 5.70 15.71
N ASP A 181 22.21 6.51 16.48
CA ASP A 181 22.23 7.98 16.36
C ASP A 181 22.01 8.45 14.91
N THR A 182 21.15 7.73 14.17
CA THR A 182 21.04 7.85 12.71
C THR A 182 19.62 8.16 12.29
N GLU A 183 19.51 9.03 11.28
CA GLU A 183 18.32 9.19 10.47
C GLU A 183 18.40 8.23 9.27
N PHE A 184 17.63 7.15 9.29
CA PHE A 184 17.67 6.08 8.31
C PHE A 184 16.41 6.10 7.44
N MET A 185 16.59 6.40 6.16
CA MET A 185 15.52 6.33 5.16
C MET A 185 15.63 5.02 4.39
N MET A 186 14.51 4.37 4.11
CA MET A 186 14.50 3.11 3.35
C MET A 186 13.46 3.13 2.23
N GLY A 187 13.93 3.14 0.98
CA GLY A 187 13.10 3.15 -0.22
C GLY A 187 13.08 1.82 -0.95
N ARG A 188 12.09 1.66 -1.86
CA ARG A 188 11.95 0.46 -2.69
C ARG A 188 13.22 0.15 -3.49
N GLY A 189 13.49 -1.14 -3.67
CA GLY A 189 14.56 -1.64 -4.53
C GLY A 189 14.07 -1.97 -5.95
N GLU A 190 14.81 -2.85 -6.63
CA GLU A 190 14.47 -3.28 -8.00
C GLU A 190 13.33 -4.31 -8.04
N VAL A 191 13.04 -4.99 -6.92
CA VAL A 191 11.91 -5.91 -6.86
C VAL A 191 10.61 -5.08 -6.81
N PRO A 192 9.67 -5.29 -7.74
CA PRO A 192 8.41 -4.57 -7.78
C PRO A 192 7.49 -5.16 -6.70
N THR A 193 7.80 -4.92 -5.43
CA THR A 193 6.89 -5.18 -4.29
C THR A 193 6.70 -3.87 -3.54
N VAL A 194 5.54 -3.67 -2.94
CA VAL A 194 5.30 -2.48 -2.11
C VAL A 194 6.13 -2.53 -0.82
N HIS A 195 6.65 -3.70 -0.45
CA HIS A 195 7.42 -3.90 0.77
C HIS A 195 8.93 -3.73 0.55
N VAL A 196 9.64 -3.30 1.59
CA VAL A 196 11.11 -3.27 1.61
C VAL A 196 11.61 -3.79 2.95
N TYR A 197 12.52 -4.76 2.91
CA TYR A 197 12.75 -5.64 4.05
C TYR A 197 14.11 -5.43 4.71
N PHE A 198 14.15 -5.53 6.03
CA PHE A 198 15.28 -6.08 6.75
C PHE A 198 15.06 -7.59 6.91
N PHE A 199 15.95 -8.41 6.34
CA PHE A 199 16.03 -9.84 6.61
C PHE A 199 17.12 -10.09 7.63
N VAL A 200 16.74 -10.56 8.82
CA VAL A 200 17.68 -10.92 9.89
C VAL A 200 17.69 -12.44 9.99
N GLU A 201 18.75 -13.06 9.51
CA GLU A 201 18.89 -14.53 9.48
C GLU A 201 19.09 -15.13 10.88
N PRO A 202 18.90 -16.45 11.05
CA PRO A 202 19.23 -17.13 12.30
C PRO A 202 20.66 -16.82 12.76
N GLY A 203 20.81 -16.50 14.05
CA GLY A 203 22.10 -16.13 14.64
C GLY A 203 22.65 -14.74 14.26
N ALA A 204 21.97 -14.00 13.37
CA ALA A 204 22.30 -12.63 13.03
C ALA A 204 21.72 -11.63 14.04
N ARG A 205 22.22 -10.38 14.02
CA ARG A 205 21.80 -9.33 14.96
C ARG A 205 21.48 -8.00 14.26
N LEU A 206 20.31 -7.43 14.53
CA LEU A 206 19.92 -6.07 14.13
C LEU A 206 19.74 -5.20 15.38
N ILE A 207 20.55 -4.15 15.51
CA ILE A 207 20.52 -3.25 16.67
C ILE A 207 20.18 -1.84 16.18
N ILE A 208 19.07 -1.29 16.66
CA ILE A 208 18.58 0.06 16.35
C ILE A 208 18.55 0.86 17.64
N GLU A 209 19.41 1.88 17.75
CA GLU A 209 19.62 2.65 18.98
C GLU A 209 19.53 4.15 18.70
N ASN A 210 18.67 4.86 19.45
CA ASN A 210 18.52 6.32 19.35
C ASN A 210 18.39 6.83 17.90
N SER A 211 17.62 6.11 17.07
CA SER A 211 17.57 6.33 15.63
C SER A 211 16.14 6.55 15.16
N ARG A 212 16.01 7.14 13.97
CA ARG A 212 14.73 7.30 13.27
C ARG A 212 14.76 6.47 12.00
N ILE A 213 13.74 5.65 11.78
CA ILE A 213 13.61 4.85 10.55
C ILE A 213 12.28 5.20 9.88
N TYR A 214 12.30 5.60 8.62
CA TYR A 214 11.08 5.96 7.90
C TYR A 214 11.20 5.76 6.38
N PRO A 215 10.08 5.51 5.68
CA PRO A 215 10.11 5.41 4.23
C PRO A 215 10.43 6.78 3.63
N PRO A 216 11.01 6.85 2.42
CA PRO A 216 11.07 8.11 1.70
C PRO A 216 9.66 8.68 1.59
N PRO A 217 9.50 10.00 1.60
CA PRO A 217 8.20 10.57 1.28
C PRO A 217 7.78 10.09 -0.12
N PRO A 218 6.47 10.01 -0.45
CA PRO A 218 5.95 9.59 -1.78
C PRO A 218 6.46 10.39 -2.98
N SER A 219 7.23 11.39 -2.64
CA SER A 219 7.68 12.54 -3.33
C SER A 219 9.10 12.35 -3.89
N LEU A 220 9.87 11.50 -3.23
CA LEU A 220 11.25 11.20 -3.58
C LEU A 220 11.33 9.94 -4.44
N THR A 221 10.55 8.94 -4.07
CA THR A 221 10.32 7.70 -4.79
C THR A 221 9.02 7.12 -4.26
N GLU A 222 8.45 6.14 -4.96
CA GLU A 222 7.31 5.41 -4.42
C GLU A 222 7.70 4.82 -3.04
N PRO A 223 6.97 5.17 -1.98
CA PRO A 223 7.35 4.82 -0.64
C PRO A 223 7.12 3.32 -0.44
N GLY A 224 8.15 2.62 0.00
CA GLY A 224 8.03 1.23 0.41
C GLY A 224 7.42 1.12 1.80
N LEU A 225 6.72 0.03 2.07
CA LEU A 225 6.35 -0.38 3.41
C LEU A 225 7.55 -1.09 4.04
N ILE A 226 8.17 -0.44 5.03
CA ILE A 226 9.34 -1.00 5.71
C ILE A 226 8.91 -2.20 6.55
N CYS A 227 9.52 -3.34 6.27
CA CYS A 227 9.25 -4.60 6.92
C CYS A 227 10.50 -5.15 7.60
N VAL A 228 10.33 -5.89 8.69
CA VAL A 228 11.41 -6.67 9.30
C VAL A 228 10.97 -8.13 9.36
N MET A 229 11.77 -9.02 8.78
CA MET A 229 11.62 -10.47 8.90
C MET A 229 12.72 -10.96 9.84
N ASN A 230 12.38 -11.13 11.12
CA ASN A 230 13.36 -11.48 12.14
C ASN A 230 13.36 -12.97 12.45
N GLN A 231 14.47 -13.64 12.10
CA GLN A 231 14.79 -15.02 12.49
C GLN A 231 15.99 -15.09 13.44
N GLY A 232 16.62 -13.94 13.74
CA GLY A 232 17.78 -13.81 14.61
C GLY A 232 17.47 -13.01 15.87
N GLU A 233 18.37 -12.12 16.26
CA GLU A 233 18.19 -11.19 17.39
C GLU A 233 17.99 -9.77 16.87
N ALA A 234 16.90 -9.13 17.29
CA ALA A 234 16.66 -7.71 17.03
C ALA A 234 16.56 -6.95 18.34
N ARG A 235 17.09 -5.72 18.37
CA ARG A 235 16.98 -4.83 19.51
C ARG A 235 16.66 -3.42 19.05
N MET A 236 15.65 -2.80 19.64
CA MET A 236 15.23 -1.43 19.34
C MET A 236 15.15 -0.62 20.63
N VAL A 237 16.00 0.39 20.77
CA VAL A 237 16.10 1.19 22.00
C VAL A 237 16.00 2.67 21.67
N ASN A 238 15.11 3.38 22.38
CA ASN A 238 14.89 4.83 22.25
C ASN A 238 14.75 5.31 20.80
N SER A 239 14.06 4.53 19.95
CA SER A 239 14.00 4.79 18.52
C SER A 239 12.58 5.04 18.03
N GLU A 240 12.43 5.97 17.08
CA GLU A 240 11.16 6.29 16.43
C GLU A 240 11.16 5.68 15.02
N THR A 241 10.39 4.62 14.82
CA THR A 241 10.38 3.87 13.57
C THR A 241 8.98 3.85 12.95
N GLN A 242 8.93 4.06 11.65
CA GLN A 242 7.73 3.87 10.81
C GLN A 242 7.78 2.51 10.11
N ILE A 243 8.28 1.49 10.80
CA ILE A 243 8.20 0.10 10.36
C ILE A 243 6.72 -0.27 10.25
N HIS A 244 6.31 -0.68 9.06
CA HIS A 244 4.95 -1.08 8.75
C HIS A 244 4.62 -2.44 9.37
N TYR A 245 5.56 -3.37 9.28
CA TYR A 245 5.40 -4.77 9.65
C TYR A 245 6.70 -5.34 10.24
N PHE A 246 6.60 -5.99 11.40
CA PHE A 246 7.70 -6.66 12.06
C PHE A 246 7.28 -8.09 12.40
N ASP A 247 7.86 -9.06 11.71
CA ASP A 247 7.62 -10.48 11.90
C ASP A 247 8.66 -11.11 12.84
N MET A 248 8.16 -11.86 13.80
CA MET A 248 8.94 -12.71 14.69
C MET A 248 8.68 -14.17 14.36
N SER A 249 9.74 -14.89 13.96
CA SER A 249 9.69 -16.32 13.67
C SER A 249 10.14 -17.18 14.86
N GLU A 250 10.01 -18.50 14.72
CA GLU A 250 10.54 -19.47 15.69
C GLU A 250 12.04 -19.25 15.93
N GLY A 251 12.45 -19.29 17.20
CA GLY A 251 13.85 -19.11 17.63
C GLY A 251 14.37 -17.66 17.64
N ALA A 252 13.61 -16.70 17.10
CA ALA A 252 14.00 -15.30 17.07
C ALA A 252 13.88 -14.63 18.45
N ARG A 253 14.60 -13.52 18.63
CA ARG A 253 14.52 -12.66 19.82
C ARG A 253 14.30 -11.21 19.45
N PHE A 254 13.44 -10.53 20.18
CA PHE A 254 13.22 -9.09 20.02
C PHE A 254 13.07 -8.39 21.37
N GLU A 255 13.90 -7.38 21.60
CA GLU A 255 13.78 -6.47 22.74
C GLU A 255 13.49 -5.05 22.22
N MET A 256 12.39 -4.45 22.65
CA MET A 256 12.02 -3.07 22.34
C MET A 256 11.85 -2.27 23.61
N VAL A 257 12.63 -1.19 23.77
CA VAL A 257 12.60 -0.35 24.99
C VAL A 257 12.51 1.12 24.63
N GLY A 258 11.58 1.84 25.26
CA GLY A 258 11.48 3.30 25.11
C GLY A 258 11.23 3.76 23.67
N SER A 259 10.63 2.90 22.82
CA SER A 259 10.62 3.08 21.37
C SER A 259 9.21 3.20 20.80
N THR A 260 9.11 3.66 19.56
CA THR A 260 7.85 3.73 18.81
C THR A 260 8.00 2.96 17.50
N MET A 261 7.05 2.08 17.22
CA MET A 261 6.94 1.35 15.95
C MET A 261 5.56 1.60 15.36
N VAL A 262 5.42 2.74 14.68
CA VAL A 262 4.13 3.26 14.18
C VAL A 262 4.32 3.85 12.79
N ASN A 263 3.71 3.19 11.81
CA ASN A 263 3.52 3.71 10.47
C ASN A 263 2.08 4.28 10.33
N PRO A 264 1.81 5.29 9.48
CA PRO A 264 0.46 5.85 9.32
C PRO A 264 -0.63 4.80 9.10
N ILE A 265 -0.32 3.75 8.33
CA ILE A 265 -1.23 2.66 7.97
C ILE A 265 -0.72 1.30 8.50
N GLY A 266 0.16 1.32 9.51
CA GLY A 266 0.89 0.13 9.96
C GLY A 266 1.42 0.23 11.40
N GLY A 267 2.50 -0.51 11.64
CA GLY A 267 3.12 -0.67 12.96
C GLY A 267 2.80 -2.01 13.59
N LEU A 268 2.62 -3.05 12.76
CA LEU A 268 2.31 -4.40 13.20
C LEU A 268 3.53 -5.08 13.79
N LEU A 269 3.44 -5.42 15.07
CA LEU A 269 4.26 -6.45 15.69
C LEU A 269 3.54 -7.79 15.55
N GLN A 270 4.00 -8.63 14.63
CA GLN A 270 3.48 -9.98 14.43
C GLN A 270 4.36 -10.98 15.16
N VAL A 271 3.79 -11.66 16.15
CA VAL A 271 4.50 -12.67 16.94
C VAL A 271 3.95 -14.05 16.62
N THR A 272 4.73 -14.78 15.83
CA THR A 272 4.43 -16.17 15.46
C THR A 272 5.44 -17.16 16.04
N GLY A 273 6.43 -16.69 16.79
CA GLY A 273 7.47 -17.53 17.36
C GLY A 273 8.46 -16.72 18.19
N GLY A 274 9.34 -17.42 18.90
CA GLY A 274 10.49 -16.81 19.57
C GLY A 274 10.15 -16.11 20.88
N GLU A 275 10.97 -15.13 21.25
CA GLU A 275 10.90 -14.39 22.51
C GLU A 275 10.87 -12.88 22.23
N THR A 276 9.79 -12.23 22.66
CA THR A 276 9.57 -10.80 22.44
C THR A 276 9.27 -10.07 23.74
N HIS A 277 10.04 -9.02 24.04
CA HIS A 277 9.83 -8.15 25.20
C HIS A 277 9.73 -6.71 24.75
N VAL A 278 8.60 -6.07 25.06
CA VAL A 278 8.33 -4.66 24.71
C VAL A 278 8.05 -3.88 25.99
N VAL A 279 8.85 -2.84 26.23
CA VAL A 279 8.86 -2.08 27.47
C VAL A 279 8.84 -0.58 27.18
N ASP A 280 7.98 0.17 27.89
CA ASP A 280 7.92 1.64 27.78
C ASP A 280 7.74 2.14 26.33
N SER A 281 6.95 1.43 25.53
CA SER A 281 6.94 1.59 24.07
C SER A 281 5.53 1.74 23.49
N THR A 282 5.45 2.13 22.22
CA THR A 282 4.19 2.23 21.46
C THR A 282 4.27 1.44 20.16
N ILE A 283 3.26 0.62 19.91
CA ILE A 283 3.09 -0.16 18.67
C ILE A 283 1.76 0.17 17.99
N GLY A 284 1.73 0.08 16.65
CA GLY A 284 0.54 0.37 15.85
C GLY A 284 -0.49 -0.76 15.87
N ALA A 285 -0.03 -2.01 15.78
CA ALA A 285 -0.86 -3.21 15.74
C ALA A 285 -0.15 -4.37 16.43
N LEU A 286 -0.94 -5.37 16.85
CA LEU A 286 -0.43 -6.61 17.43
C LEU A 286 -1.07 -7.81 16.71
N GLY A 287 -0.22 -8.65 16.14
CA GLY A 287 -0.58 -9.89 15.44
C GLY A 287 -0.14 -11.11 16.23
N LEU A 288 -1.04 -12.04 16.51
CA LEU A 288 -0.73 -13.23 17.32
C LEU A 288 -1.09 -14.51 16.58
N ARG A 289 -0.16 -15.48 16.59
CA ARG A 289 -0.46 -16.84 16.16
C ARG A 289 -1.17 -17.62 17.27
N VAL A 290 -2.23 -18.33 16.92
CA VAL A 290 -2.82 -19.40 17.75
C VAL A 290 -2.35 -20.74 17.17
N PRO A 291 -1.49 -21.50 17.87
CA PRO A 291 -0.94 -22.75 17.35
C PRO A 291 -2.00 -23.85 17.27
N ALA A 292 -1.70 -24.92 16.55
CA ALA A 292 -2.53 -26.12 16.49
C ALA A 292 -2.83 -26.67 17.91
N GLY A 293 -4.10 -26.95 18.20
CA GLY A 293 -4.56 -27.37 19.53
C GLY A 293 -4.54 -26.29 20.60
N GLY A 294 -4.11 -25.06 20.30
CA GLY A 294 -4.11 -23.94 21.23
C GLY A 294 -5.51 -23.34 21.42
N HIS A 295 -5.75 -22.78 22.60
CA HIS A 295 -7.02 -22.16 22.95
C HIS A 295 -6.93 -20.64 22.93
N LEU A 296 -7.92 -20.00 22.30
CA LEU A 296 -8.12 -18.55 22.37
C LEU A 296 -9.58 -18.28 22.70
N PHE A 297 -9.83 -17.70 23.88
CA PHE A 297 -11.15 -17.19 24.25
C PHE A 297 -11.04 -15.70 24.58
N ALA A 298 -11.76 -14.87 23.84
CA ALA A 298 -11.84 -13.44 24.12
C ALA A 298 -13.25 -12.90 23.88
N GLU A 299 -13.66 -11.97 24.74
CA GLU A 299 -14.93 -11.24 24.64
C GLU A 299 -14.63 -9.74 24.73
N GLY A 300 -15.20 -8.94 23.83
CA GLY A 300 -15.08 -7.48 23.89
C GLY A 300 -13.68 -6.93 23.57
N LEU A 301 -12.82 -7.70 22.87
CA LEU A 301 -11.47 -7.26 22.53
C LEU A 301 -11.51 -6.08 21.55
N HIS A 302 -10.75 -5.03 21.83
CA HIS A 302 -10.63 -3.85 20.97
C HIS A 302 -9.24 -3.22 21.07
N SER A 303 -8.88 -2.41 20.08
CA SER A 303 -7.61 -1.68 20.04
C SER A 303 -7.62 -0.41 20.91
N GLY A 304 -6.47 0.24 21.12
CA GLY A 304 -6.38 1.43 21.98
C GLY A 304 -6.18 1.10 23.45
N VAL A 305 -5.37 0.07 23.72
CA VAL A 305 -5.14 -0.48 25.06
C VAL A 305 -3.75 -0.08 25.55
N TYR A 306 -3.65 0.23 26.84
CA TYR A 306 -2.37 0.39 27.53
C TYR A 306 -2.14 -0.82 28.45
N PHE A 307 -1.03 -1.52 28.24
CA PHE A 307 -0.63 -2.69 29.01
C PHE A 307 0.39 -2.27 30.06
N GLU A 308 -0.02 -2.23 31.33
CA GLU A 308 0.94 -2.00 32.42
C GLU A 308 1.91 -3.20 32.57
N SER A 309 1.36 -4.41 32.53
CA SER A 309 2.10 -5.69 32.45
C SER A 309 1.17 -6.78 31.91
N TRP A 310 1.52 -7.35 30.76
CA TRP A 310 0.74 -8.36 30.05
C TRP A 310 1.65 -9.42 29.42
N ASP A 311 1.13 -10.64 29.37
CA ASP A 311 1.82 -11.84 28.85
C ASP A 311 0.83 -12.56 27.95
N VAL A 312 1.28 -12.97 26.76
CA VAL A 312 0.45 -13.68 25.76
C VAL A 312 -0.22 -14.93 26.31
N HIS A 313 0.41 -15.65 27.25
CA HIS A 313 -0.15 -16.87 27.84
C HIS A 313 -1.41 -16.63 28.68
N ARG A 314 -1.73 -15.36 29.00
CA ARG A 314 -3.02 -15.01 29.60
C ARG A 314 -4.18 -15.10 28.61
N LEU A 315 -3.90 -14.95 27.32
CA LEU A 315 -4.87 -14.96 26.24
C LEU A 315 -4.82 -16.28 25.44
N ILE A 316 -3.62 -16.81 25.23
CA ILE A 316 -3.35 -18.07 24.52
C ILE A 316 -2.43 -18.93 25.40
N PRO A 317 -2.97 -19.71 26.35
CA PRO A 317 -2.16 -20.47 27.33
C PRO A 317 -1.17 -21.44 26.71
N GLU A 318 -1.48 -21.98 25.52
CA GLU A 318 -0.64 -22.91 24.77
C GLU A 318 0.22 -22.24 23.69
N ALA A 319 0.39 -20.92 23.73
CA ALA A 319 1.37 -20.25 22.88
C ALA A 319 2.75 -20.90 23.08
N ASP A 320 3.40 -21.24 21.97
CA ASP A 320 4.74 -21.82 21.93
C ASP A 320 5.83 -20.75 21.75
N TYR A 321 5.51 -19.52 22.15
CA TYR A 321 6.34 -18.33 22.04
C TYR A 321 6.09 -17.39 23.22
N GLU A 322 7.07 -16.54 23.50
CA GLU A 322 6.97 -15.55 24.56
C GLU A 322 6.71 -14.16 23.98
N LEU A 323 5.69 -13.49 24.53
CA LEU A 323 5.45 -12.08 24.31
C LEU A 323 5.05 -11.44 25.63
N VAL A 324 5.90 -10.53 26.10
CA VAL A 324 5.65 -9.72 27.29
C VAL A 324 5.59 -8.25 26.90
N LEU A 325 4.51 -7.59 27.31
CA LEU A 325 4.29 -6.16 27.14
C LEU A 325 4.26 -5.48 28.52
N GLU A 326 5.15 -4.53 28.75
CA GLU A 326 5.19 -3.73 29.97
C GLU A 326 5.14 -2.24 29.65
N ARG A 327 4.27 -1.51 30.33
CA ARG A 327 4.04 -0.07 30.11
C ARG A 327 3.97 0.29 28.62
N THR A 328 3.23 -0.52 27.86
CA THR A 328 3.21 -0.48 26.39
C THR A 328 1.84 -0.08 25.89
N THR A 329 1.81 0.81 24.89
CA THR A 329 0.57 1.26 24.24
C THR A 329 0.38 0.55 22.91
N LEU A 330 -0.77 -0.10 22.73
CA LEU A 330 -1.29 -0.51 21.43
C LEU A 330 -2.24 0.58 20.92
N LEU A 331 -1.90 1.21 19.80
CA LEU A 331 -2.72 2.27 19.25
C LEU A 331 -4.12 1.79 18.85
N LYS A 332 -5.08 2.71 18.95
CA LYS A 332 -6.44 2.48 18.52
C LYS A 332 -6.54 2.49 16.99
N ASP A 333 -7.43 1.67 16.44
CA ASP A 333 -7.82 1.75 15.04
C ASP A 333 -8.74 2.95 14.81
N GLU A 334 -8.12 4.05 14.40
CA GLU A 334 -8.80 5.30 14.04
C GLU A 334 -8.55 5.68 12.58
N LEU A 335 -8.26 4.70 11.72
CA LEU A 335 -8.12 4.94 10.29
C LEU A 335 -9.46 5.44 9.71
N LYS A 336 -9.39 6.46 8.85
CA LYS A 336 -10.54 7.20 8.31
C LYS A 336 -10.43 7.37 6.80
N GLY A 337 -11.52 7.78 6.18
CA GLY A 337 -11.58 8.01 4.74
C GLY A 337 -11.33 6.72 3.97
N GLU A 338 -10.46 6.79 2.96
CA GLU A 338 -10.06 5.63 2.15
C GLU A 338 -9.33 4.55 2.98
N TYR A 339 -8.65 4.92 4.08
CA TYR A 339 -7.91 3.97 4.93
C TYR A 339 -8.77 3.23 5.95
N ARG A 340 -10.06 3.59 6.07
CA ARG A 340 -10.98 3.00 7.07
C ARG A 340 -11.00 1.47 6.96
N HIS A 341 -11.04 0.96 5.74
CA HIS A 341 -11.02 -0.46 5.40
C HIS A 341 -9.84 -0.75 4.47
N GLY A 342 -9.53 -2.03 4.22
CA GLY A 342 -8.50 -2.45 3.27
C GLY A 342 -7.24 -3.04 3.90
N PRO A 343 -6.12 -3.11 3.15
CA PRO A 343 -4.96 -3.95 3.45
C PRO A 343 -4.06 -3.43 4.59
N TYR A 344 -4.48 -2.39 5.30
CA TYR A 344 -3.66 -1.71 6.31
C TYR A 344 -3.62 -2.44 7.65
N GLU A 345 -2.51 -2.27 8.36
CA GLU A 345 -2.26 -2.91 9.65
C GLU A 345 -2.45 -1.94 10.81
N ARG A 346 -3.43 -2.22 11.67
CA ARG A 346 -3.77 -1.42 12.86
C ARG A 346 -4.47 -2.32 13.86
N GLY A 347 -4.34 -2.07 15.17
CA GLY A 347 -5.14 -2.82 16.15
C GLY A 347 -4.80 -4.32 16.24
N TRP A 348 -5.82 -5.17 16.45
CA TRP A 348 -5.62 -6.61 16.69
C TRP A 348 -5.73 -7.45 15.42
N ILE A 349 -4.79 -8.39 15.28
CA ILE A 349 -4.75 -9.37 14.19
C ILE A 349 -4.51 -10.75 14.77
N PHE A 350 -5.21 -11.77 14.27
CA PHE A 350 -4.99 -13.16 14.66
C PHE A 350 -4.67 -14.04 13.46
N PHE A 351 -3.73 -14.96 13.63
CA PHE A 351 -3.37 -16.02 12.71
C PHE A 351 -3.78 -17.36 13.31
N LEU A 352 -4.86 -17.94 12.79
CA LEU A 352 -5.49 -19.10 13.39
C LEU A 352 -5.10 -20.36 12.63
N ASP A 353 -4.36 -21.27 13.29
CA ASP A 353 -4.17 -22.62 12.74
C ASP A 353 -5.54 -23.34 12.65
N PRO A 354 -5.83 -24.09 11.57
CA PRO A 354 -7.12 -24.76 11.38
C PRO A 354 -7.49 -25.78 12.46
N ASP A 355 -6.51 -26.27 13.24
CA ASP A 355 -6.72 -27.22 14.33
C ASP A 355 -6.70 -26.55 15.71
N SER A 356 -6.82 -25.21 15.77
CA SER A 356 -6.97 -24.45 17.01
C SER A 356 -8.42 -24.41 17.54
N HIS A 357 -8.57 -24.05 18.82
CA HIS A 357 -9.84 -23.96 19.53
C HIS A 357 -10.14 -22.50 19.88
N VAL A 358 -10.89 -21.81 19.03
CA VAL A 358 -11.02 -20.35 19.10
C VAL A 358 -12.47 -19.94 19.29
N ARG A 359 -12.71 -19.05 20.24
CA ARG A 359 -14.00 -18.37 20.40
C ARG A 359 -13.78 -16.89 20.67
N LEU A 360 -14.19 -16.07 19.70
CA LEU A 360 -14.13 -14.61 19.77
C LEU A 360 -15.55 -14.06 19.72
N VAL A 361 -15.94 -13.29 20.74
CA VAL A 361 -17.31 -12.77 20.91
C VAL A 361 -17.29 -11.26 21.07
N ASP A 362 -18.11 -10.53 20.32
CA ASP A 362 -18.25 -9.07 20.43
C ASP A 362 -16.91 -8.31 20.33
N CYS A 363 -15.97 -8.81 19.52
CA CYS A 363 -14.65 -8.21 19.35
C CYS A 363 -14.62 -7.24 18.16
N GLU A 364 -13.82 -6.17 18.28
CA GLU A 364 -13.43 -5.29 17.18
C GLU A 364 -11.97 -5.56 16.82
N LEU A 365 -11.77 -6.17 15.64
CA LEU A 365 -10.47 -6.64 15.15
C LEU A 365 -10.16 -6.00 13.81
N ARG A 366 -8.89 -5.95 13.43
CA ARG A 366 -8.52 -5.49 12.08
C ARG A 366 -8.57 -6.60 11.07
N LYS A 367 -8.03 -7.77 11.41
CA LYS A 367 -7.96 -8.95 10.54
C LYS A 367 -8.02 -10.24 11.38
N VAL A 368 -8.62 -11.27 10.81
CA VAL A 368 -8.56 -12.65 11.35
C VAL A 368 -8.20 -13.57 10.19
N PHE A 369 -6.96 -14.06 10.18
CA PHE A 369 -6.45 -14.98 9.16
C PHE A 369 -6.98 -16.37 9.43
N LEU A 370 -7.70 -16.90 8.44
CA LEU A 370 -8.15 -18.27 8.41
C LEU A 370 -7.30 -19.04 7.40
N GLU A 371 -6.72 -20.15 7.87
CA GLU A 371 -5.98 -21.05 7.02
C GLU A 371 -6.80 -22.29 6.66
N ILE A 372 -6.79 -22.64 5.37
CA ILE A 372 -7.58 -23.72 4.79
C ILE A 372 -6.63 -24.68 4.07
N ARG A 373 -6.60 -25.95 4.51
CA ARG A 373 -5.63 -26.95 4.02
C ARG A 373 -6.36 -28.18 3.50
N ASN A 374 -6.18 -28.51 2.23
CA ASN A 374 -6.58 -29.80 1.63
C ASN A 374 -8.07 -30.18 1.80
N GLU A 375 -8.96 -29.19 1.85
CA GLU A 375 -10.39 -29.42 2.11
C GLU A 375 -11.30 -28.69 1.12
N THR A 376 -12.61 -28.89 1.28
CA THR A 376 -13.64 -28.14 0.57
C THR A 376 -14.52 -27.43 1.58
N VAL A 377 -14.57 -26.10 1.52
CA VAL A 377 -15.26 -25.26 2.50
C VAL A 377 -15.96 -24.08 1.83
N GLU A 378 -17.03 -23.61 2.46
CA GLU A 378 -17.78 -22.43 2.03
C GLU A 378 -17.85 -21.40 3.14
N PHE A 379 -17.77 -20.13 2.77
CA PHE A 379 -17.95 -18.97 3.66
C PHE A 379 -19.00 -18.04 3.08
N HIS A 380 -19.78 -17.39 3.94
CA HIS A 380 -20.94 -16.60 3.54
C HIS A 380 -20.99 -15.31 4.36
N ASP A 381 -21.49 -14.24 3.75
CA ASP A 381 -21.94 -13.01 4.43
C ASP A 381 -20.89 -12.29 5.29
N LEU A 382 -19.60 -12.37 4.92
CA LEU A 382 -18.53 -11.70 5.66
C LEU A 382 -18.48 -10.23 5.27
N ARG A 383 -18.66 -9.34 6.25
CA ARG A 383 -18.71 -7.89 6.05
C ARG A 383 -17.65 -7.17 6.87
N VAL A 384 -16.98 -6.18 6.30
CA VAL A 384 -16.14 -5.27 7.09
C VAL A 384 -16.95 -4.14 7.71
N GLY A 385 -16.51 -3.68 8.89
CA GLY A 385 -17.16 -2.59 9.63
C GLY A 385 -18.57 -2.90 10.15
N ALA A 386 -19.01 -4.17 10.06
CA ALA A 386 -20.27 -4.66 10.59
C ALA A 386 -20.04 -5.98 11.33
N PRO A 387 -20.84 -6.28 12.38
CA PRO A 387 -20.77 -7.56 13.06
C PRO A 387 -20.98 -8.72 12.08
N SER A 388 -20.06 -9.66 12.08
CA SER A 388 -20.09 -10.86 11.26
C SER A 388 -19.78 -12.07 12.13
N SER A 389 -20.47 -13.18 11.84
CA SER A 389 -20.29 -14.44 12.55
C SER A 389 -19.86 -15.52 11.58
N LEU A 390 -18.93 -16.36 12.03
CA LEU A 390 -18.33 -17.41 11.23
C LEU A 390 -18.04 -18.61 12.11
N GLN A 391 -18.33 -19.80 11.61
CA GLN A 391 -17.86 -21.04 12.19
C GLN A 391 -17.07 -21.83 11.15
N TYR A 392 -15.85 -22.19 11.51
CA TYR A 392 -14.98 -23.04 10.71
C TYR A 392 -14.27 -24.01 11.64
N ARG A 393 -14.60 -25.31 11.54
CA ARG A 393 -14.13 -26.32 12.49
C ARG A 393 -14.44 -25.88 13.93
N ASP A 394 -13.43 -25.78 14.80
CA ASP A 394 -13.57 -25.31 16.19
C ASP A 394 -13.15 -23.84 16.37
N ILE A 395 -13.12 -23.08 15.27
CA ILE A 395 -12.99 -21.63 15.25
C ILE A 395 -14.39 -21.02 15.14
N VAL A 396 -14.78 -20.26 16.15
CA VAL A 396 -16.09 -19.63 16.28
C VAL A 396 -15.90 -18.12 16.48
N LEU A 397 -16.41 -17.33 15.54
CA LEU A 397 -16.53 -15.88 15.64
C LEU A 397 -18.01 -15.55 15.80
N GLU A 398 -18.37 -14.84 16.88
CA GLU A 398 -19.72 -14.40 17.17
C GLU A 398 -19.75 -12.87 17.27
N ASP A 399 -20.48 -12.23 16.37
CA ASP A 399 -20.67 -10.77 16.33
C ASP A 399 -19.36 -9.97 16.31
N VAL A 400 -18.34 -10.51 15.62
CA VAL A 400 -17.04 -9.87 15.47
C VAL A 400 -17.09 -8.81 14.37
N VAL A 401 -16.59 -7.61 14.67
CA VAL A 401 -16.43 -6.53 13.70
C VAL A 401 -15.00 -6.55 13.17
N VAL A 402 -14.83 -6.91 11.89
CA VAL A 402 -13.53 -6.82 11.20
C VAL A 402 -13.43 -5.47 10.48
N MET A 403 -12.43 -4.67 10.81
CA MET A 403 -12.29 -3.30 10.31
C MET A 403 -11.44 -3.20 9.04
N GLY A 404 -10.45 -4.05 8.86
CA GLY A 404 -9.54 -4.03 7.70
C GLY A 404 -10.05 -4.87 6.54
N GLN A 405 -9.86 -6.18 6.64
CA GLN A 405 -10.21 -7.14 5.59
C GLN A 405 -10.34 -8.56 6.17
N TRP A 406 -10.92 -9.46 5.38
CA TRP A 406 -11.07 -10.89 5.68
C TRP A 406 -9.99 -11.71 4.96
N PRO A 407 -8.86 -12.04 5.62
CA PRO A 407 -7.79 -12.81 5.02
C PRO A 407 -8.01 -14.32 5.03
N PHE A 408 -7.65 -14.95 3.90
CA PHE A 408 -7.66 -16.39 3.71
C PHE A 408 -6.35 -16.90 3.12
N GLU A 409 -5.70 -17.82 3.82
CA GLU A 409 -4.57 -18.60 3.33
C GLU A 409 -5.07 -19.96 2.84
N ILE A 410 -4.93 -20.24 1.55
CA ILE A 410 -5.67 -21.33 0.89
C ILE A 410 -4.71 -22.31 0.23
N HIS A 411 -4.46 -23.44 0.87
CA HIS A 411 -3.45 -24.41 0.48
C HIS A 411 -4.06 -25.71 -0.06
N ASN A 412 -3.90 -25.95 -1.37
CA ASN A 412 -4.43 -27.13 -2.08
C ASN A 412 -5.90 -27.45 -1.75
N ALA A 413 -6.72 -26.42 -1.61
CA ALA A 413 -8.10 -26.53 -1.14
C ALA A 413 -9.11 -26.02 -2.19
N ARG A 414 -10.40 -26.30 -1.95
CA ARG A 414 -11.51 -25.78 -2.74
C ARG A 414 -12.37 -24.89 -1.86
N VAL A 415 -12.32 -23.59 -2.09
CA VAL A 415 -13.02 -22.60 -1.26
C VAL A 415 -14.06 -21.90 -2.11
N ALA A 416 -15.28 -21.76 -1.60
CA ALA A 416 -16.30 -20.88 -2.18
C ALA A 416 -16.70 -19.80 -1.17
N ILE A 417 -16.69 -18.54 -1.57
CA ILE A 417 -17.03 -17.39 -0.72
C ILE A 417 -18.17 -16.62 -1.36
N TYR A 418 -19.28 -16.50 -0.64
CA TYR A 418 -20.52 -15.93 -1.12
C TYR A 418 -20.86 -14.65 -0.38
N ASP A 419 -21.32 -13.64 -1.12
CA ASP A 419 -21.89 -12.43 -0.55
C ASP A 419 -20.97 -11.78 0.51
N SER A 420 -19.67 -11.72 0.24
CA SER A 420 -18.68 -11.17 1.19
C SER A 420 -17.96 -9.96 0.61
N ASP A 421 -17.46 -9.05 1.46
CA ASP A 421 -16.67 -7.90 1.01
C ASP A 421 -15.29 -7.82 1.68
N TYR A 422 -14.40 -7.04 1.05
CA TYR A 422 -13.03 -6.81 1.51
C TYR A 422 -12.26 -8.11 1.80
N LEU A 423 -12.22 -9.02 0.83
CA LEU A 423 -11.44 -10.26 0.92
C LEU A 423 -9.96 -10.01 0.60
N PHE A 424 -9.08 -10.59 1.41
CA PHE A 424 -7.65 -10.75 1.12
C PHE A 424 -7.35 -12.22 0.89
N LEU A 425 -6.91 -12.60 -0.32
CA LEU A 425 -6.71 -14.01 -0.67
C LEU A 425 -5.24 -14.31 -0.96
N GLN A 426 -4.70 -15.31 -0.28
CA GLN A 426 -3.38 -15.89 -0.50
C GLN A 426 -3.49 -17.38 -0.87
N PRO A 427 -3.93 -17.73 -2.09
CA PRO A 427 -3.98 -19.11 -2.52
C PRO A 427 -2.58 -19.64 -2.89
N SER A 428 -2.36 -20.93 -2.67
CA SER A 428 -1.18 -21.68 -3.10
C SER A 428 -1.51 -23.03 -3.72
N GLY A 429 -0.52 -23.63 -4.37
CA GLY A 429 -0.63 -24.96 -4.95
C GLY A 429 -1.74 -25.03 -6.01
N TYR A 430 -2.53 -26.10 -6.01
CA TYR A 430 -3.58 -26.32 -7.01
C TYR A 430 -4.97 -25.96 -6.49
N SER A 431 -5.05 -24.99 -5.57
CA SER A 431 -6.32 -24.54 -4.99
C SER A 431 -7.33 -24.07 -6.05
N THR A 432 -8.62 -24.26 -5.77
CA THR A 432 -9.70 -23.65 -6.54
C THR A 432 -10.47 -22.70 -5.63
N VAL A 433 -10.49 -21.42 -5.96
CA VAL A 433 -11.20 -20.41 -5.17
C VAL A 433 -12.33 -19.83 -6.01
N ARG A 434 -13.54 -19.87 -5.49
CA ARG A 434 -14.75 -19.37 -6.14
C ARG A 434 -15.33 -18.21 -5.35
N LEU A 435 -15.47 -17.04 -5.98
CA LEU A 435 -16.09 -15.86 -5.39
C LEU A 435 -17.43 -15.61 -6.06
N VAL A 436 -18.50 -15.49 -5.28
CA VAL A 436 -19.87 -15.30 -5.79
C VAL A 436 -20.48 -14.07 -5.13
N ARG A 437 -20.78 -13.02 -5.90
CA ARG A 437 -21.27 -11.72 -5.39
C ARG A 437 -20.37 -11.16 -4.29
N SER A 438 -19.07 -11.32 -4.46
CA SER A 438 -18.07 -10.99 -3.44
C SER A 438 -17.03 -10.00 -3.96
N HIS A 439 -16.44 -9.24 -3.03
CA HIS A 439 -15.47 -8.21 -3.32
C HIS A 439 -14.11 -8.55 -2.71
N MET A 440 -13.11 -8.71 -3.58
CA MET A 440 -11.71 -8.89 -3.24
C MET A 440 -10.99 -7.53 -3.28
N VAL A 441 -10.20 -7.23 -2.26
CA VAL A 441 -9.40 -5.99 -2.18
C VAL A 441 -7.91 -6.26 -2.22
N GLU A 442 -7.50 -7.48 -1.91
CA GLU A 442 -6.09 -7.84 -1.95
C GLU A 442 -5.92 -9.27 -2.43
N PHE A 443 -4.95 -9.47 -3.33
CA PHE A 443 -4.66 -10.77 -3.90
C PHE A 443 -3.16 -10.97 -4.02
N ILE A 444 -2.63 -11.88 -3.21
CA ILE A 444 -1.19 -12.19 -3.16
C ILE A 444 -1.01 -13.71 -3.26
N PRO A 445 -1.03 -14.28 -4.48
CA PRO A 445 -0.86 -15.70 -4.67
C PRO A 445 0.57 -16.14 -4.30
N ARG A 446 0.66 -17.27 -3.60
CA ARG A 446 1.91 -17.86 -3.10
C ARG A 446 2.14 -19.19 -3.79
N ASN A 447 2.99 -19.28 -4.81
CA ASN A 447 3.21 -20.54 -5.53
C ASN A 447 1.92 -21.15 -6.08
N PHE A 448 1.11 -20.34 -6.77
CA PHE A 448 -0.25 -20.69 -7.15
C PHE A 448 -0.34 -21.20 -8.59
N PHE A 449 -0.88 -22.42 -8.74
CA PHE A 449 -1.05 -23.15 -10.00
C PHE A 449 -2.50 -23.51 -10.30
N GLY A 450 -3.42 -22.97 -9.52
CA GLY A 450 -4.82 -23.38 -9.49
C GLY A 450 -5.75 -22.50 -10.34
N THR A 451 -6.96 -22.29 -9.84
CA THR A 451 -8.00 -21.55 -10.56
C THR A 451 -8.80 -20.64 -9.65
N MET A 452 -8.94 -19.38 -10.05
CA MET A 452 -9.92 -18.44 -9.54
C MET A 452 -11.19 -18.47 -10.41
N ILE A 453 -12.34 -18.55 -9.78
CA ILE A 453 -13.67 -18.57 -10.42
C ILE A 453 -14.47 -17.41 -9.85
N PHE A 454 -14.97 -16.54 -10.72
CA PHE A 454 -15.70 -15.34 -10.32
C PHE A 454 -17.13 -15.39 -10.86
N GLU A 455 -18.10 -15.07 -10.00
CA GLU A 455 -19.51 -14.98 -10.36
C GLU A 455 -20.08 -13.70 -9.75
N ASP A 456 -20.07 -12.64 -10.55
CA ASP A 456 -20.48 -11.29 -10.16
C ASP A 456 -19.59 -10.74 -9.04
N ALA A 457 -18.27 -10.95 -9.17
CA ALA A 457 -17.30 -10.48 -8.20
C ALA A 457 -16.61 -9.19 -8.65
N SER A 458 -15.99 -8.50 -7.70
CA SER A 458 -15.11 -7.36 -7.98
C SER A 458 -13.73 -7.52 -7.35
N TRP A 459 -12.71 -6.95 -7.99
CA TRP A 459 -11.37 -6.79 -7.44
C TRP A 459 -10.96 -5.32 -7.50
N THR A 460 -10.63 -4.74 -6.34
CA THR A 460 -10.14 -3.36 -6.19
C THR A 460 -8.87 -3.32 -5.33
N GLU A 461 -8.34 -2.11 -5.11
CA GLU A 461 -7.17 -1.81 -4.26
C GLU A 461 -5.85 -2.39 -4.72
N ALA A 462 -5.49 -3.63 -4.34
CA ALA A 462 -4.11 -4.09 -4.37
C ALA A 462 -3.91 -5.54 -4.88
N GLY A 463 -2.68 -5.83 -5.31
CA GLY A 463 -2.23 -7.19 -5.57
C GLY A 463 -0.74 -7.31 -5.84
N GLU A 464 -0.18 -8.47 -5.52
CA GLU A 464 1.22 -8.80 -5.81
C GLU A 464 1.29 -10.18 -6.49
N ILE A 465 1.35 -10.20 -7.82
CA ILE A 465 1.51 -11.43 -8.61
C ILE A 465 2.99 -11.55 -9.00
N ILE A 466 3.80 -11.97 -8.02
CA ILE A 466 5.27 -11.98 -8.11
C ILE A 466 5.80 -13.41 -7.96
N GLY A 467 6.56 -13.87 -8.95
CA GLY A 467 7.39 -15.09 -8.93
C GLY A 467 8.88 -14.77 -8.94
N GLY A 468 9.72 -15.82 -8.82
CA GLY A 468 11.18 -15.71 -8.84
C GLY A 468 11.78 -14.94 -7.65
N VAL A 469 11.02 -14.74 -6.57
CA VAL A 469 11.42 -13.97 -5.38
C VAL A 469 11.21 -14.86 -4.16
N PRO A 470 12.28 -15.40 -3.53
CA PRO A 470 12.18 -16.45 -2.51
C PRO A 470 11.28 -16.11 -1.32
N TYR A 471 11.30 -14.86 -0.86
CA TYR A 471 10.47 -14.40 0.27
C TYR A 471 9.01 -14.09 -0.12
N HIS A 472 8.66 -14.17 -1.41
CA HIS A 472 7.32 -13.90 -1.91
C HIS A 472 6.70 -15.15 -2.55
N SER A 473 7.25 -15.59 -3.68
CA SER A 473 6.92 -16.87 -4.32
C SER A 473 7.97 -17.27 -5.36
N GLU A 474 8.12 -18.57 -5.57
CA GLU A 474 8.99 -19.12 -6.61
C GLU A 474 8.35 -18.98 -8.00
N ALA A 475 7.06 -19.25 -8.14
CA ALA A 475 6.36 -19.10 -9.42
C ALA A 475 4.84 -19.00 -9.26
N ASN A 476 4.19 -18.17 -10.08
CA ASN A 476 2.74 -18.11 -10.17
C ASN A 476 2.27 -18.42 -11.60
N ARG A 477 1.45 -19.46 -11.76
CA ARG A 477 0.89 -19.87 -13.06
C ARG A 477 -0.53 -20.42 -12.93
N PHE A 478 -1.53 -19.55 -12.98
CA PHE A 478 -2.92 -19.92 -12.68
C PHE A 478 -3.93 -19.41 -13.71
N THR A 479 -5.18 -19.82 -13.54
CA THR A 479 -6.31 -19.40 -14.40
C THR A 479 -7.31 -18.56 -13.63
N MET A 480 -7.86 -17.53 -14.28
CA MET A 480 -9.03 -16.77 -13.81
C MET A 480 -10.17 -16.92 -14.81
N ARG A 481 -11.38 -17.18 -14.34
CA ARG A 481 -12.56 -17.30 -15.22
C ARG A 481 -13.82 -16.77 -14.58
N GLY A 482 -14.80 -16.41 -15.42
CA GLY A 482 -16.12 -15.96 -15.00
C GLY A 482 -16.27 -14.43 -15.06
N SER A 483 -17.22 -13.90 -14.28
CA SER A 483 -17.55 -12.48 -14.26
C SER A 483 -16.85 -11.75 -13.11
N LEU A 484 -15.94 -10.86 -13.49
CA LEU A 484 -15.08 -10.10 -12.60
C LEU A 484 -15.01 -8.65 -13.08
N ARG A 485 -15.39 -7.72 -12.20
CA ARG A 485 -15.15 -6.29 -12.36
C ARG A 485 -13.81 -5.91 -11.74
N ILE A 486 -12.97 -5.16 -12.46
CA ILE A 486 -11.68 -4.67 -11.96
C ILE A 486 -11.67 -3.15 -12.04
N GLU A 487 -11.38 -2.49 -10.93
CA GLU A 487 -11.36 -1.02 -10.79
C GLU A 487 -10.18 -0.60 -9.92
N GLY A 488 -9.50 0.52 -10.25
CA GLY A 488 -8.37 1.08 -9.48
C GLY A 488 -7.07 0.26 -9.46
N LEU A 489 -7.11 -1.02 -9.84
CA LEU A 489 -6.00 -1.96 -9.65
C LEU A 489 -4.77 -1.68 -10.53
N ARG A 490 -4.90 -0.97 -11.66
CA ARG A 490 -3.81 -0.80 -12.63
C ARG A 490 -2.57 -0.14 -12.03
N GLU A 491 -2.77 0.81 -11.13
CA GLU A 491 -1.68 1.58 -10.50
C GLU A 491 -1.06 0.82 -9.32
N ASN A 492 -1.77 -0.18 -8.78
CA ASN A 492 -1.40 -0.84 -7.52
C ASN A 492 -1.03 -2.32 -7.68
N LEU A 493 -1.23 -2.92 -8.86
CA LEU A 493 -0.86 -4.30 -9.12
C LEU A 493 0.63 -4.42 -9.41
N GLN A 494 1.32 -5.12 -8.52
CA GLN A 494 2.70 -5.51 -8.74
C GLN A 494 2.78 -6.84 -9.50
N TRP A 495 3.67 -6.93 -10.49
CA TRP A 495 3.83 -8.11 -11.35
C TRP A 495 5.31 -8.42 -11.60
N LYS A 496 5.69 -9.69 -11.45
CA LYS A 496 7.01 -10.20 -11.86
C LYS A 496 6.95 -11.70 -12.10
N ASP A 497 7.57 -12.19 -13.16
CA ASP A 497 7.80 -13.63 -13.42
C ASP A 497 6.59 -14.53 -13.13
N ALA A 498 5.44 -14.16 -13.70
CA ALA A 498 4.18 -14.85 -13.49
C ALA A 498 3.34 -14.93 -14.77
N TRP A 499 2.54 -15.99 -14.90
CA TRP A 499 1.70 -16.27 -16.06
C TRP A 499 0.24 -16.49 -15.65
N VAL A 500 -0.66 -15.62 -16.07
CA VAL A 500 -2.09 -15.73 -15.73
C VAL A 500 -2.92 -15.91 -16.98
N THR A 501 -3.66 -17.01 -17.08
CA THR A 501 -4.64 -17.19 -18.15
C THR A 501 -5.99 -16.65 -17.69
N ARG A 502 -6.50 -15.59 -18.33
CA ARG A 502 -7.88 -15.13 -18.11
C ARG A 502 -8.81 -15.65 -19.20
N GLU A 503 -9.99 -16.08 -18.78
CA GLU A 503 -11.13 -16.35 -19.65
C GLU A 503 -12.06 -15.14 -19.66
N PHE A 504 -12.31 -14.58 -20.85
CA PHE A 504 -13.21 -13.46 -21.05
C PHE A 504 -14.50 -13.94 -21.70
N GLU A 505 -15.62 -13.58 -21.08
CA GLU A 505 -16.93 -13.70 -21.69
C GLU A 505 -17.25 -12.41 -22.44
N LEU A 506 -17.72 -12.52 -23.68
CA LEU A 506 -18.06 -11.38 -24.53
C LEU A 506 -19.44 -11.57 -25.15
N PHE A 507 -20.27 -10.53 -25.07
CA PHE A 507 -21.58 -10.48 -25.70
C PHE A 507 -21.59 -9.46 -26.84
N VAL A 508 -21.96 -9.91 -28.04
CA VAL A 508 -22.14 -9.05 -29.21
C VAL A 508 -23.63 -8.81 -29.45
N ARG A 509 -24.01 -7.53 -29.45
CA ARG A 509 -25.38 -7.09 -29.69
C ARG A 509 -25.44 -6.12 -30.86
N ASP A 510 -26.53 -6.15 -31.63
CA ASP A 510 -26.81 -5.13 -32.65
C ASP A 510 -27.24 -3.81 -32.01
N ARG A 511 -27.53 -2.80 -32.84
CA ARG A 511 -27.97 -1.47 -32.39
C ARG A 511 -29.30 -1.53 -31.62
N GLU A 512 -30.12 -2.54 -31.86
CA GLU A 512 -31.40 -2.77 -31.17
C GLU A 512 -31.23 -3.62 -29.88
N GLY A 513 -30.00 -4.01 -29.52
CA GLY A 513 -29.70 -4.82 -28.35
C GLY A 513 -29.92 -6.33 -28.53
N ARG A 514 -30.24 -6.78 -29.75
CA ARG A 514 -30.45 -8.20 -30.06
C ARG A 514 -29.11 -8.92 -30.25
N PRO A 515 -29.01 -10.20 -29.87
CA PRO A 515 -27.76 -10.94 -30.03
C PRO A 515 -27.34 -11.13 -31.50
N VAL A 516 -26.05 -10.91 -31.79
CA VAL A 516 -25.47 -11.22 -33.10
C VAL A 516 -24.90 -12.65 -33.06
N VAL A 517 -25.58 -13.58 -33.73
CA VAL A 517 -25.23 -15.01 -33.74
C VAL A 517 -24.24 -15.33 -34.85
N GLY A 518 -23.14 -16.04 -34.53
CA GLY A 518 -22.13 -16.45 -35.51
C GLY A 518 -21.12 -15.36 -35.89
N ALA A 519 -21.04 -14.26 -35.14
CA ALA A 519 -19.96 -13.28 -35.28
C ALA A 519 -18.62 -13.90 -34.93
N GLU A 520 -17.59 -13.59 -35.72
CA GLU A 520 -16.21 -14.01 -35.48
C GLU A 520 -15.52 -13.05 -34.53
N VAL A 521 -15.08 -13.53 -33.37
CA VAL A 521 -14.28 -12.79 -32.40
C VAL A 521 -12.81 -13.20 -32.60
N ARG A 522 -11.98 -12.26 -33.05
CA ARG A 522 -10.57 -12.51 -33.41
C ARG A 522 -9.65 -11.86 -32.39
N VAL A 523 -8.78 -12.66 -31.79
CA VAL A 523 -7.83 -12.23 -30.76
C VAL A 523 -6.58 -13.09 -30.81
N GLY A 524 -5.40 -12.47 -30.85
CA GLY A 524 -4.11 -13.18 -30.82
C GLY A 524 -3.95 -14.28 -31.89
N GLY A 525 -4.52 -14.09 -33.08
CA GLY A 525 -4.50 -15.08 -34.18
C GLY A 525 -5.56 -16.19 -34.07
N TRP A 526 -6.33 -16.24 -32.98
CA TRP A 526 -7.43 -17.18 -32.78
C TRP A 526 -8.76 -16.60 -33.22
N VAL A 527 -9.68 -17.47 -33.65
CA VAL A 527 -11.04 -17.10 -34.06
C VAL A 527 -12.06 -17.89 -33.24
N TYR A 528 -12.90 -17.17 -32.51
CA TYR A 528 -14.02 -17.69 -31.75
C TYR A 528 -15.33 -17.27 -32.43
N ARG A 529 -16.44 -17.95 -32.13
CA ARG A 529 -17.75 -17.61 -32.71
C ARG A 529 -18.81 -17.42 -31.64
N THR A 530 -19.66 -16.42 -31.83
CA THR A 530 -20.78 -16.17 -30.92
C THR A 530 -21.87 -17.22 -31.07
N ASP A 531 -22.45 -17.64 -29.95
CA ASP A 531 -23.55 -18.59 -29.87
C ASP A 531 -24.93 -17.91 -30.11
N LYS A 532 -26.02 -18.65 -29.87
CA LYS A 532 -27.41 -18.17 -30.00
C LYS A 532 -27.77 -16.98 -29.09
N ARG A 533 -26.98 -16.72 -28.04
CA ARG A 533 -27.11 -15.59 -27.12
C ARG A 533 -26.16 -14.45 -27.49
N GLY A 534 -25.47 -14.54 -28.63
CA GLY A 534 -24.46 -13.56 -29.04
C GLY A 534 -23.20 -13.65 -28.19
N ARG A 535 -23.02 -14.75 -27.45
CA ARG A 535 -21.94 -14.94 -26.48
C ARG A 535 -20.78 -15.67 -27.12
N ALA A 536 -19.57 -15.17 -26.93
CA ALA A 536 -18.33 -15.88 -27.17
C ALA A 536 -17.49 -15.93 -25.88
N VAL A 537 -16.66 -16.97 -25.74
CA VAL A 537 -15.70 -17.09 -24.65
C VAL A 537 -14.34 -17.31 -25.27
N PHE A 538 -13.37 -16.47 -24.92
CA PHE A 538 -11.99 -16.57 -25.39
C PHE A 538 -11.02 -16.47 -24.23
N ARG A 539 -9.78 -16.89 -24.45
CA ARG A 539 -8.73 -16.86 -23.42
C ARG A 539 -7.54 -16.04 -23.89
N MET A 540 -6.92 -15.35 -22.94
CA MET A 540 -5.66 -14.64 -23.11
C MET A 540 -4.73 -15.01 -21.95
N THR A 541 -3.45 -15.16 -22.24
CA THR A 541 -2.41 -15.38 -21.24
C THR A 541 -1.65 -14.09 -21.06
N PHE A 542 -1.51 -13.67 -19.80
CA PHE A 542 -0.80 -12.47 -19.40
C PHE A 542 0.50 -12.81 -18.69
N ASP A 543 1.53 -12.01 -18.97
CA ASP A 543 2.86 -12.02 -18.36
C ASP A 543 3.36 -10.59 -18.17
N GLU A 544 4.61 -10.42 -17.72
CA GLU A 544 5.17 -9.10 -17.44
C GLU A 544 5.22 -8.18 -18.67
N GLU A 545 5.26 -8.74 -19.88
CA GLU A 545 5.42 -7.96 -21.12
C GLU A 545 4.10 -7.37 -21.62
N ASN A 546 2.96 -7.97 -21.23
CA ASN A 546 1.67 -7.69 -21.85
C ASN A 546 0.52 -7.41 -20.88
N TYR A 547 0.64 -7.68 -19.56
CA TYR A 547 -0.50 -7.53 -18.63
C TYR A 547 -1.08 -6.12 -18.63
N ASN A 548 -0.23 -5.10 -18.78
CA ASN A 548 -0.59 -3.69 -18.82
C ASN A 548 -0.75 -3.11 -20.24
N ARG A 549 -0.76 -3.96 -21.28
CA ARG A 549 -0.88 -3.53 -22.68
C ARG A 549 -2.17 -4.05 -23.32
N PRO A 550 -3.02 -3.18 -23.87
CA PRO A 550 -4.23 -3.60 -24.57
C PRO A 550 -3.93 -4.40 -25.83
N THR A 551 -4.63 -5.52 -25.99
CA THR A 551 -4.73 -6.28 -27.23
C THR A 551 -6.04 -5.96 -27.92
N ARG A 552 -5.97 -5.57 -29.19
CA ARG A 552 -7.15 -5.32 -30.02
C ARG A 552 -7.90 -6.64 -30.27
N VAL A 553 -9.16 -6.70 -29.87
CA VAL A 553 -10.11 -7.77 -30.22
C VAL A 553 -11.03 -7.26 -31.33
N GLU A 554 -10.99 -7.94 -32.47
CA GLU A 554 -11.76 -7.58 -33.66
C GLU A 554 -13.00 -8.48 -33.79
N ILE A 555 -14.17 -7.87 -33.97
CA ILE A 555 -15.44 -8.59 -34.11
C ILE A 555 -15.94 -8.41 -35.53
N ARG A 556 -16.07 -9.52 -36.26
CA ARG A 556 -16.52 -9.54 -37.66
C ARG A 556 -17.84 -10.27 -37.82
N PHE A 557 -18.66 -9.79 -38.75
CA PHE A 557 -19.89 -10.46 -39.16
C PHE A 557 -20.10 -10.26 -40.67
N HIS A 558 -20.50 -11.33 -41.37
CA HIS A 558 -20.62 -11.35 -42.84
C HIS A 558 -19.41 -10.78 -43.60
N GLY A 559 -18.19 -11.01 -43.09
CA GLY A 559 -16.94 -10.59 -43.73
C GLY A 559 -16.50 -9.15 -43.45
N GLY A 560 -17.31 -8.35 -42.76
CA GLY A 560 -16.97 -6.98 -42.34
C GLY A 560 -16.73 -6.87 -40.83
N THR A 561 -15.90 -5.91 -40.42
CA THR A 561 -15.68 -5.57 -39.00
C THR A 561 -16.85 -4.76 -38.49
N ILE A 562 -17.54 -5.28 -37.48
CA ILE A 562 -18.71 -4.64 -36.88
C ILE A 562 -18.38 -3.95 -35.56
N ALA A 563 -17.30 -4.34 -34.88
CA ALA A 563 -16.81 -3.69 -33.68
C ALA A 563 -15.35 -4.06 -33.40
N GLU A 564 -14.72 -3.23 -32.57
CA GLU A 564 -13.36 -3.40 -32.07
C GLU A 564 -13.35 -2.99 -30.60
N VAL A 565 -12.70 -3.78 -29.75
CA VAL A 565 -12.53 -3.50 -28.32
C VAL A 565 -11.10 -3.78 -27.92
N ASP A 566 -10.55 -2.94 -27.05
CA ASP A 566 -9.23 -3.15 -26.46
C ASP A 566 -9.38 -3.95 -25.17
N VAL A 567 -8.61 -5.05 -25.05
CA VAL A 567 -8.67 -5.97 -23.92
C VAL A 567 -7.28 -6.20 -23.36
N ASP A 568 -7.13 -6.04 -22.05
CA ASP A 568 -5.93 -6.34 -21.27
C ASP A 568 -6.26 -7.06 -19.96
N PHE A 569 -5.27 -7.24 -19.07
CA PHE A 569 -5.46 -7.92 -17.80
C PHE A 569 -6.51 -7.25 -16.91
N PHE A 570 -6.71 -5.94 -17.03
CA PHE A 570 -7.62 -5.16 -16.17
C PHE A 570 -9.03 -5.04 -16.76
N THR A 571 -9.25 -5.56 -17.97
CA THR A 571 -10.56 -5.49 -18.60
C THR A 571 -11.58 -6.31 -17.81
N SER A 572 -12.71 -5.70 -17.48
CA SER A 572 -13.81 -6.36 -16.77
C SER A 572 -14.49 -7.40 -17.68
N SER A 573 -14.96 -8.49 -17.08
CA SER A 573 -15.73 -9.56 -17.75
C SER A 573 -17.09 -9.71 -17.06
N PRO A 574 -18.22 -9.83 -17.79
CA PRO A 574 -18.32 -9.94 -19.24
C PRO A 574 -18.09 -8.60 -19.97
N ILE A 575 -17.64 -8.69 -21.22
CA ILE A 575 -17.47 -7.57 -22.14
C ILE A 575 -18.74 -7.43 -22.98
N GLU A 576 -19.39 -6.27 -22.89
CA GLU A 576 -20.57 -5.96 -23.71
C GLU A 576 -20.16 -5.11 -24.92
N VAL A 577 -20.40 -5.61 -26.13
CA VAL A 577 -20.07 -4.92 -27.38
C VAL A 577 -21.32 -4.64 -28.19
N ARG A 578 -21.50 -3.38 -28.59
CA ARG A 578 -22.52 -2.97 -29.55
C ARG A 578 -21.93 -2.86 -30.94
N ALA A 579 -22.51 -3.60 -31.88
CA ALA A 579 -22.16 -3.52 -33.29
C ALA A 579 -22.45 -2.12 -33.84
N ARG A 580 -21.51 -1.64 -34.65
CA ARG A 580 -21.59 -0.33 -35.29
C ARG A 580 -22.71 -0.26 -36.30
#